data_AF-A0A2E4S8Z5-F1
#
_entry.id   AF-A0A2E4S8Z5-F1
#
_cell.length_a   1.000
_cell.length_b   1.000
_cell.length_c   1.000
_cell.angle_alpha   90.00
_cell.angle_beta   90.00
_cell.angle_gamma   90.00
#
_symmetry.space_group_name_H-M   'P 1'
#
loop_
_entity.id
_entity.type
_entity.pdbx_description
1 polymer ?
#
loop_
_entity_poly.entity_id
_entity_poly.type
_entity_poly.pdbx_seq_one_letter_code
_entity_poly.pdbx_strand_id
1 'polypeptide(L)' 'MNKNSIFGWASFILTLLGIALILLGVLKYPDYAIGFSVVGVGFIAIGWAFNALKGRI' A
#
# COMPACT_ATOMS: atom_id res chain seq x y z
N MET A 1 -7.08 -9.20 -18.79
CA MET A 1 -5.93 -8.67 -18.00
C MET A 1 -5.01 -9.84 -17.70
N ASN A 2 -3.71 -9.76 -18.00
CA ASN A 2 -2.79 -10.87 -17.71
C ASN A 2 -2.45 -10.90 -16.21
N LYS A 3 -2.00 -12.05 -15.68
CA LYS A 3 -1.67 -12.23 -14.26
C LYS A 3 -0.67 -11.18 -13.74
N ASN A 4 0.38 -10.93 -14.51
CA ASN A 4 1.40 -9.93 -14.22
C ASN A 4 0.86 -8.49 -14.20
N SER A 5 -0.12 -8.18 -15.07
CA SER A 5 -0.83 -6.91 -15.04
C SER A 5 -1.68 -6.79 -13.78
N ILE A 6 -2.34 -7.86 -13.34
CA ILE A 6 -3.13 -7.89 -12.09
C ILE A 6 -2.21 -7.62 -10.89
N PHE A 7 -1.06 -8.29 -10.78
CA PHE A 7 -0.08 -8.04 -9.71
C PHE A 7 0.44 -6.60 -9.72
N GLY A 8 0.70 -6.04 -10.91
CA GLY A 8 1.12 -4.65 -11.05
C GLY A 8 0.07 -3.65 -10.56
N TRP A 9 -1.19 -3.83 -10.98
CA TRP A 9 -2.29 -2.98 -10.53
C TRP A 9 -2.58 -3.14 -9.05
N ALA A 10 -2.54 -4.36 -8.53
CA ALA A 10 -2.72 -4.63 -7.11
C ALA A 10 -1.64 -3.94 -6.26
N SER A 11 -0.37 -4.05 -6.67
CA SER A 11 0.74 -3.34 -6.03
C SER A 11 0.51 -1.83 -6.01
N PHE A 12 0.20 -1.25 -7.17
CA PHE A 12 -0.04 0.18 -7.31
C PHE A 12 -1.16 0.69 -6.39
N ILE A 13 -2.31 0.00 -6.39
CA ILE A 13 -3.47 0.37 -5.57
C ILE A 13 -3.14 0.28 -4.07
N LEU A 14 -2.45 -0.79 -3.64
CA LEU A 14 -2.08 -0.97 -2.24
C LEU A 14 -1.10 0.11 -1.76
N THR A 15 -0.10 0.45 -2.57
CA THR A 15 0.83 1.54 -2.25
C THR A 15 0.09 2.88 -2.16
N LEU A 16 -0.84 3.15 -3.08
CA LEU A 16 -1.65 4.38 -3.05
C LEU A 16 -2.51 4.46 -1.79
N LEU A 17 -3.17 3.36 -1.40
CA LEU A 17 -3.96 3.29 -0.17
C LEU A 17 -3.09 3.47 1.08
N GLY A 18 -1.89 2.89 1.10
CA GLY A 18 -0.96 3.06 2.20
C GLY A 18 -0.53 4.52 2.39
N ILE A 19 -0.21 5.22 1.30
CA ILE A 19 0.10 6.66 1.32
C ILE A 19 -1.12 7.46 1.80
N ALA A 20 -2.32 7.16 1.30
CA ALA A 20 -3.54 7.84 1.69
C ALA A 20 -3.83 7.69 3.19
N LEU A 21 -3.61 6.50 3.77
CA LEU A 21 -3.77 6.26 5.21
C LEU A 21 -2.75 7.03 6.04
N ILE A 22 -1.48 7.07 5.62
CA ILE A 22 -0.45 7.88 6.30
C ILE A 22 -0.85 9.35 6.28
N LEU A 23 -1.24 9.88 5.12
CA LEU A 23 -1.68 11.27 4.98
C LEU A 23 -2.92 11.56 5.83
N LEU A 24 -3.86 10.62 5.92
CA LEU A 24 -5.05 10.75 6.76
C LEU A 24 -4.69 10.84 8.25
N GLY A 25 -3.73 10.01 8.69
CA GLY A 25 -3.20 10.06 10.06
C GLY A 25 -2.49 11.38 10.36
N VAL A 26 -1.64 11.86 9.46
CA VAL A 26 -0.85 13.08 9.68
C VAL A 26 -1.71 14.35 9.58
N LEU A 27 -2.65 14.42 8.64
CA LEU A 27 -3.37 15.66 8.33
C LEU A 27 -4.72 15.78 9.05
N LYS A 28 -5.41 14.65 9.31
CA LYS A 28 -6.79 14.68 9.79
C LYS A 28 -6.98 14.03 11.16
N TYR A 29 -6.15 13.07 11.53
CA TYR A 29 -6.23 12.36 12.81
C TYR A 29 -4.87 12.27 13.52
N PRO A 30 -4.26 13.41 13.89
CA PRO A 30 -2.91 13.44 14.45
C PRO A 30 -2.78 12.61 15.74
N ASP A 31 -3.82 12.55 16.57
CA ASP A 31 -3.85 11.71 17.78
C ASP A 31 -3.73 10.21 17.48
N TYR A 32 -4.11 9.80 16.28
CA TYR A 32 -4.04 8.41 15.80
C TYR A 32 -2.96 8.23 14.73
N ALA A 33 -2.10 9.23 14.51
CA ALA A 33 -1.12 9.24 13.41
C ALA A 33 -0.22 8.01 13.41
N ILE A 34 0.16 7.50 14.59
CA ILE A 34 0.98 6.30 14.72
C ILE A 34 0.23 5.07 14.18
N GLY A 35 -1.02 4.87 14.58
CA GLY A 35 -1.83 3.75 14.11
C GLY A 35 -2.05 3.79 12.59
N PHE A 36 -2.43 4.95 12.07
CA PHE A 36 -2.58 5.16 10.63
C PHE A 36 -1.26 4.96 9.86
N SER A 37 -0.14 5.39 10.42
CA SER A 37 1.18 5.23 9.80
C SER A 37 1.60 3.76 9.75
N VAL A 38 1.41 3.01 10.84
CA VAL A 38 1.72 1.56 10.89
C VAL A 38 0.88 0.80 9.86
N VAL A 39 -0.42 1.06 9.80
CA VAL A 39 -1.31 0.41 8.83
C VAL A 39 -0.90 0.79 7.40
N GLY A 40 -0.66 2.07 7.13
CA GLY A 40 -0.26 2.54 5.80
C GLY A 40 1.07 1.96 5.33
N VAL A 41 2.06 1.84 6.22
CA VAL A 41 3.32 1.13 5.93
C VAL A 41 3.07 -0.35 5.64
N GLY A 42 2.13 -1.00 6.35
CA GLY A 42 1.71 -2.37 6.06
C GLY A 42 1.14 -2.55 4.65
N PHE A 43 0.27 -1.63 4.21
CA PHE A 43 -0.25 -1.63 2.84
C PHE A 43 0.85 -1.45 1.79
N ILE A 44 1.81 -0.56 2.03
CA ILE A 44 2.97 -0.37 1.15
C ILE A 44 3.83 -1.64 1.10
N ALA A 45 4.04 -2.32 2.23
CA ALA A 45 4.80 -3.58 2.28
C ALA A 45 4.13 -4.71 1.47
N ILE A 46 2.80 -4.85 1.56
CA ILE A 46 2.06 -5.81 0.72
C ILE A 46 2.15 -5.43 -0.76
N GLY A 47 2.01 -4.13 -1.07
CA GLY A 47 2.19 -3.63 -2.43
C GLY A 47 3.58 -3.94 -2.99
N TRP A 48 4.63 -3.79 -2.19
CA TRP A 48 5.99 -4.18 -2.55
C TRP A 48 6.11 -5.68 -2.79
N ALA A 49 5.52 -6.52 -1.93
CA ALA A 49 5.54 -7.97 -2.09
C ALA A 49 4.88 -8.39 -3.42
N PHE A 50 3.73 -7.82 -3.77
CA PHE A 50 3.06 -8.10 -5.05
C PHE A 50 3.88 -7.65 -6.25
N ASN A 51 4.56 -6.51 -6.16
CA ASN A 51 5.49 -6.09 -7.21
C ASN A 51 6.69 -7.03 -7.33
N ALA A 52 7.21 -7.55 -6.21
CA ALA A 52 8.32 -8.49 -6.22
C ALA A 52 7.94 -9.86 -6.79
N LEU A 53 6.68 -10.28 -6.63
CA LEU A 53 6.13 -11.51 -7.18
C LEU A 53 5.79 -11.40 -8.67
N LYS A 54 5.56 -10.19 -9.17
CA LYS A 54 5.33 -9.91 -10.59
C LYS A 54 6.49 -10.46 -11.43
N GLY A 55 6.21 -11.41 -12.31
CA GLY A 55 7.15 -12.04 -13.24
C GLY A 55 7.83 -13.29 -12.67
N ARG A 56 7.53 -13.65 -11.41
CA ARG A 56 8.04 -14.86 -10.76
C ARG A 56 6.99 -15.98 -10.66
N ILE A 57 5.70 -15.64 -10.76
CA ILE A 57 4.53 -16.54 -10.67
C ILE A 57 3.49 -16.21 -11.73
#